data_AF-A0A094GFF4-F1
#
_entry.id   AF-A0A094GFF4-F1
#
_cell.length_a   1.000
_cell.length_b   1.000
_cell.length_c   1.000
_cell.angle_alpha   90.00
_cell.angle_beta   90.00
_cell.angle_gamma   90.00
#
_symmetry.space_group_name_H-M   'P 1'
#
loop_
_entity.id
_entity.type
_entity.pdbx_description
1 polymer ?
#
loop_
_entity_poly.entity_id
_entity_poly.type
_entity_poly.pdbx_seq_one_letter_code
_entity_poly.pdbx_strand_id
1 'polypeptide(L)'
;MAAGSLSVKPIKKHSRSAVDIGVEIEGVDIENLTDADFEVVRNALFENQIVVFEGQAGLSPHAQYVLTRRFDLASSNYSHGKTLDAKRSVLHPDLKTIPHQPQVQVIGNGFVEFYEGLENITLKHPHHKVFHKTAIPESDDLDFTRFYRWHIDAALYDLNPPKVTSLMAVKVPQGRHQTVRYDDGTGDELEVPLGTTAFVSGYQMYDLFSEHDKAFARTSKIEYAPHPYIWMSGAASRSNGLGMLSEDKEIPLSDLPPIEESKIKILPMCWKNRVTGKLALQIHPSAVKAIHLADGTVMNDLKEVREIVHRLQRPAIAPNHLAMPKDNIVLYKSIFSPHGQNSPPAREPRPKSNLFKAAENDKALWSYGGKGTLGALRLFSVHDLLHSKNPRICPSEWHNPSFPHDGIRFEHGDPANMPRYCAISHLPTEARVARKAATQACKQLHRARSKARKEERLWKKRVAALWKACQPIPLVDRNPIPDPGQSKRRS
;
A
#
# COMPACT_ATOMS: atom_id res chain seq x y z
N MET A 1 -4.98 -25.77 -25.63
CA MET A 1 -3.77 -25.48 -24.82
C MET A 1 -4.07 -25.98 -23.42
N ALA A 2 -3.38 -27.00 -22.92
CA ALA A 2 -3.58 -27.47 -21.56
C ALA A 2 -3.22 -26.33 -20.60
N ALA A 3 -4.13 -25.96 -19.69
CA ALA A 3 -3.82 -25.03 -18.62
C ALA A 3 -2.67 -25.62 -17.80
N GLY A 4 -1.50 -24.99 -17.85
CA GLY A 4 -0.39 -25.38 -17.00
C GLY A 4 -0.82 -25.27 -15.54
N SER A 5 -0.45 -26.25 -14.71
CA SER A 5 -0.71 -26.19 -13.28
C SER A 5 -0.01 -24.98 -12.66
N LEU A 6 -0.74 -24.11 -11.96
CA LEU A 6 -0.18 -23.06 -11.13
C LEU A 6 0.84 -23.64 -10.15
N SER A 7 1.98 -22.97 -10.01
CA SER A 7 3.00 -23.32 -9.02
C SER A 7 3.12 -22.22 -7.98
N VAL A 8 3.09 -22.60 -6.70
CA VAL A 8 3.24 -21.68 -5.55
C VAL A 8 4.49 -22.09 -4.77
N LYS A 9 5.46 -21.19 -4.62
CA LYS A 9 6.75 -21.45 -3.94
C LYS A 9 7.06 -20.34 -2.95
N PRO A 10 7.72 -20.60 -1.81
CA PRO A 10 8.19 -19.53 -0.93
C PRO A 10 9.12 -18.56 -1.66
N ILE A 11 9.00 -17.25 -1.38
CA ILE A 11 9.93 -16.26 -1.95
C ILE A 11 11.36 -16.58 -1.51
N LYS A 12 12.33 -16.38 -2.42
CA LYS A 12 13.74 -16.51 -2.07
C LYS A 12 14.13 -15.52 -0.98
N LYS A 13 14.56 -16.04 0.18
CA LYS A 13 14.98 -15.24 1.32
C LYS A 13 16.32 -14.56 1.04
N HIS A 14 16.47 -13.32 1.52
CA HIS A 14 17.78 -12.72 1.67
C HIS A 14 18.58 -13.53 2.71
N SER A 15 19.89 -13.70 2.51
CA SER A 15 20.74 -14.59 3.35
C SER A 15 20.70 -14.26 4.84
N ARG A 16 20.43 -13.01 5.19
CA ARG A 16 20.31 -12.52 6.58
C ARG A 16 18.87 -12.43 7.10
N SER A 17 17.86 -12.71 6.27
CA SER A 17 16.45 -12.63 6.66
C SER A 17 15.99 -13.95 7.28
N ALA A 18 15.48 -13.87 8.51
CA ALA A 18 14.81 -14.96 9.21
C ALA A 18 13.30 -15.00 8.95
N VAL A 19 12.78 -14.11 8.11
CA VAL A 19 11.33 -13.99 7.86
C VAL A 19 10.85 -15.12 6.96
N ASP A 20 9.68 -15.64 7.30
CA ASP A 20 8.95 -16.63 6.50
C ASP A 20 7.61 -16.06 6.05
N ILE A 21 7.67 -15.02 5.21
CA ILE A 21 6.49 -14.45 4.56
C ILE A 21 6.71 -14.38 3.06
N GLY A 22 5.60 -14.56 2.35
CA GLY A 22 5.52 -14.36 0.92
C GLY A 22 5.77 -15.61 0.09
N VAL A 23 5.05 -15.69 -1.02
CA VAL A 23 5.19 -16.73 -2.04
C VAL A 23 5.28 -16.14 -3.44
N GLU A 24 5.97 -16.83 -4.32
CA GLU A 24 5.97 -16.64 -5.77
C GLU A 24 4.92 -17.55 -6.40
N ILE A 25 4.13 -17.02 -7.33
CA ILE A 25 3.17 -17.76 -8.14
C ILE A 25 3.59 -17.67 -9.61
N GLU A 26 3.84 -18.85 -10.19
CA GLU A 26 4.18 -19.02 -11.60
C GLU A 26 2.98 -19.62 -12.36
N GLY A 27 2.86 -19.28 -13.65
CA GLY A 27 1.87 -19.86 -14.56
C GLY A 27 0.47 -19.24 -14.48
N VAL A 28 0.29 -18.13 -13.75
CA VAL A 28 -0.98 -17.40 -13.71
C VAL A 28 -1.06 -16.36 -14.83
N ASP A 29 -2.20 -16.31 -15.51
CA ASP A 29 -2.53 -15.22 -16.44
C ASP A 29 -3.44 -14.22 -15.71
N ILE A 30 -2.90 -13.06 -15.33
CA ILE A 30 -3.65 -12.04 -14.61
C ILE A 30 -4.60 -11.26 -15.54
N GLU A 31 -4.28 -11.14 -16.83
CA GLU A 31 -5.19 -10.53 -17.83
C GLU A 31 -6.48 -11.33 -17.95
N ASN A 32 -6.37 -12.66 -17.89
CA ASN A 32 -7.50 -13.58 -18.06
C ASN A 32 -7.74 -14.45 -16.81
N LEU A 33 -7.67 -13.82 -15.63
CA LEU A 33 -7.74 -14.53 -14.35
C LEU A 33 -9.06 -15.28 -14.13
N THR A 34 -9.01 -16.61 -14.11
CA THR A 34 -10.19 -17.45 -13.83
C THR A 34 -10.60 -17.41 -12.35
N ASP A 35 -11.79 -17.91 -12.02
CA ASP A 35 -12.22 -18.04 -10.62
C ASP A 35 -11.38 -19.05 -9.83
N ALA A 36 -10.97 -20.14 -10.48
CA ALA A 36 -10.13 -21.16 -9.85
C ALA A 36 -8.74 -20.61 -9.53
N ASP A 37 -8.11 -19.90 -10.47
CA ASP A 37 -6.79 -19.31 -10.28
C ASP A 37 -6.84 -18.21 -9.21
N PHE A 38 -7.89 -17.39 -9.22
CA PHE A 38 -8.08 -16.38 -8.18
C PHE A 38 -8.21 -16.98 -6.79
N GLU A 39 -8.88 -18.12 -6.61
CA GLU A 39 -8.96 -18.76 -5.30
C GLU A 39 -7.58 -19.24 -4.82
N VAL A 40 -6.71 -19.73 -5.72
CA VAL A 40 -5.31 -20.04 -5.39
C VAL A 40 -4.57 -18.78 -4.94
N VAL A 41 -4.68 -17.70 -5.71
CA VAL A 41 -4.07 -16.39 -5.37
C VAL A 41 -4.59 -15.86 -4.02
N ARG A 42 -5.90 -15.94 -3.79
CA ARG A 42 -6.55 -15.45 -2.58
C ARG A 42 -6.06 -16.22 -1.35
N ASN A 43 -6.01 -17.55 -1.43
CA ASN A 43 -5.54 -18.38 -0.32
C ASN A 43 -4.05 -18.13 -0.06
N ALA A 44 -3.23 -18.14 -1.11
CA ALA A 44 -1.81 -17.84 -1.03
C ALA A 44 -1.54 -16.49 -0.33
N LEU A 45 -2.27 -15.43 -0.69
CA LEU A 45 -2.13 -14.12 -0.07
C LEU A 45 -2.56 -14.10 1.40
N PHE A 46 -3.65 -14.78 1.74
CA PHE A 46 -4.16 -14.78 3.12
C PHE A 46 -3.31 -15.63 4.07
N GLU A 47 -2.64 -16.65 3.55
CA GLU A 47 -1.74 -17.53 4.30
C GLU A 47 -0.34 -16.94 4.41
N ASN A 48 0.18 -16.32 3.35
CA ASN A 48 1.58 -15.92 3.22
C ASN A 48 1.81 -14.40 3.21
N GLN A 49 0.75 -13.60 3.29
CA GLN A 49 0.75 -12.12 3.35
C GLN A 49 1.20 -11.37 2.09
N ILE A 50 2.12 -11.95 1.32
CA ILE A 50 2.70 -11.39 0.09
C ILE A 50 2.61 -12.48 -0.99
N VAL A 51 2.25 -12.07 -2.20
CA VAL A 51 2.27 -12.88 -3.40
C VAL A 51 3.03 -12.10 -4.46
N VAL A 52 4.02 -12.74 -5.08
CA VAL A 52 4.79 -12.21 -6.20
C VAL A 52 4.38 -12.99 -7.44
N PHE A 53 4.01 -12.30 -8.51
CA PHE A 53 3.65 -12.94 -9.77
C PHE A 53 4.79 -12.81 -10.76
N GLU A 54 5.36 -13.93 -11.19
CA GLU A 54 6.41 -13.92 -12.19
C GLU A 54 5.85 -13.81 -13.62
N GLY A 55 6.65 -13.26 -14.52
CA GLY A 55 6.35 -13.26 -15.95
C GLY A 55 5.20 -12.32 -16.37
N GLN A 56 4.86 -11.34 -15.54
CA GLN A 56 3.76 -10.40 -15.79
C GLN A 56 4.22 -9.09 -16.47
N ALA A 57 5.34 -9.14 -17.20
CA ALA A 57 5.84 -7.98 -17.93
C ALA A 57 4.81 -7.57 -19.00
N GLY A 58 4.27 -6.37 -18.88
CA GLY A 58 3.23 -5.86 -19.79
C GLY A 58 1.79 -6.03 -19.31
N LEU A 59 1.57 -6.37 -18.04
CA LEU A 59 0.21 -6.36 -17.48
C LEU A 59 -0.42 -4.97 -17.62
N SER A 60 -1.66 -4.92 -18.09
CA SER A 60 -2.42 -3.70 -18.22
C SER A 60 -2.81 -3.12 -16.85
N PRO A 61 -2.91 -1.78 -16.74
CA PRO A 61 -3.51 -1.14 -15.55
C PRO A 61 -4.91 -1.68 -15.23
N HIS A 62 -5.66 -2.06 -16.27
CA HIS A 62 -7.00 -2.64 -16.11
C HIS A 62 -6.96 -3.97 -15.37
N ALA A 63 -6.12 -4.91 -15.80
CA ALA A 63 -5.99 -6.21 -15.15
C ALA A 63 -5.45 -6.08 -13.72
N GLN A 64 -4.49 -5.18 -13.46
CA GLN A 64 -4.02 -4.88 -12.10
C GLN A 64 -5.18 -4.41 -11.20
N TYR A 65 -6.01 -3.49 -11.70
CA TYR A 65 -7.18 -3.00 -11.00
C TYR A 65 -8.21 -4.12 -10.76
N VAL A 66 -8.51 -4.93 -11.77
CA VAL A 66 -9.48 -6.05 -11.68
C VAL A 66 -9.02 -7.06 -10.63
N LEU A 67 -7.77 -7.51 -10.66
CA LEU A 67 -7.20 -8.40 -9.65
C LEU A 67 -7.38 -7.84 -8.24
N THR A 68 -7.03 -6.56 -8.04
CA THR A 68 -7.13 -5.89 -6.74
C THR A 68 -8.60 -5.81 -6.28
N ARG A 69 -9.52 -5.49 -7.19
CA ARG A 69 -10.95 -5.35 -6.92
C ARG A 69 -11.63 -6.64 -6.53
N ARG A 70 -11.16 -7.80 -7.02
CA ARG A 70 -11.73 -9.10 -6.64
C ARG A 70 -11.67 -9.37 -5.12
N PHE A 71 -10.75 -8.74 -4.38
CA PHE A 71 -10.69 -8.82 -2.91
C PHE A 71 -11.70 -7.92 -2.18
N ASP A 72 -12.25 -6.91 -2.87
CA ASP A 72 -13.26 -6.00 -2.35
C ASP A 72 -14.15 -5.43 -3.46
N LEU A 73 -15.14 -6.21 -3.92
CA LEU A 73 -16.02 -5.84 -5.04
C LEU A 73 -16.80 -4.53 -4.83
N ALA A 74 -17.04 -4.17 -3.56
CA ALA A 74 -17.71 -2.94 -3.17
C ALA A 74 -16.84 -1.69 -3.33
N SER A 75 -15.54 -1.84 -3.56
CA SER A 75 -14.64 -0.71 -3.76
C SER A 75 -14.57 -0.29 -5.22
N SER A 76 -14.57 1.03 -5.45
CA SER A 76 -14.44 1.64 -6.78
C SER A 76 -13.41 2.77 -6.85
N ASN A 77 -12.79 3.15 -5.72
CA ASN A 77 -11.96 4.36 -5.61
C ASN A 77 -10.55 4.03 -5.08
N TYR A 78 -9.58 4.91 -5.36
CA TYR A 78 -8.25 4.83 -4.76
C TYR A 78 -8.32 5.12 -3.25
N SER A 79 -7.64 4.30 -2.42
CA SER A 79 -7.75 4.26 -0.95
C SER A 79 -7.32 5.52 -0.19
N HIS A 80 -6.58 6.44 -0.82
CA HIS A 80 -6.29 7.76 -0.25
C HIS A 80 -7.36 8.83 -0.60
N GLY A 81 -8.38 8.48 -1.38
CA GLY A 81 -9.43 9.40 -1.82
C GLY A 81 -8.87 10.59 -2.64
N LYS A 82 -9.64 11.68 -2.70
CA LYS A 82 -9.17 12.97 -3.20
C LYS A 82 -8.58 13.76 -2.04
N THR A 83 -7.31 14.15 -2.14
CA THR A 83 -6.68 15.01 -1.14
C THR A 83 -7.29 16.41 -1.23
N LEU A 84 -7.95 16.86 -0.16
CA LEU A 84 -8.61 18.18 -0.11
C LEU A 84 -7.62 19.34 -0.21
N ASP A 85 -6.38 19.15 0.27
CA ASP A 85 -5.29 20.13 0.18
C ASP A 85 -3.96 19.43 -0.16
N ALA A 86 -3.72 19.29 -1.46
CA ALA A 86 -2.53 18.62 -1.99
C ALA A 86 -1.21 19.32 -1.61
N LYS A 87 -1.22 20.64 -1.39
CA LYS A 87 0.01 21.42 -1.12
C LYS A 87 0.51 21.23 0.32
N ARG A 88 -0.40 21.02 1.27
CA ARG A 88 -0.08 20.81 2.69
C ARG A 88 0.09 19.33 3.07
N SER A 89 -0.26 18.42 2.17
CA SER A 89 -0.21 16.97 2.42
C SER A 89 1.15 16.37 2.09
N VAL A 90 1.68 15.52 2.97
CA VAL A 90 2.92 14.76 2.75
C VAL A 90 2.79 13.64 1.71
N LEU A 91 1.60 13.38 1.14
CA LEU A 91 1.36 12.29 0.18
C LEU A 91 1.40 12.70 -1.30
N HIS A 92 1.21 13.98 -1.64
CA HIS A 92 0.75 14.32 -2.99
C HIS A 92 1.80 14.69 -4.05
N PRO A 93 3.05 15.14 -3.77
CA PRO A 93 3.91 15.57 -4.89
C PRO A 93 4.31 14.44 -5.85
N ASP A 94 4.12 13.18 -5.48
CA ASP A 94 4.88 12.06 -6.06
C ASP A 94 4.04 11.09 -6.93
N LEU A 95 2.70 11.17 -6.89
CA LEU A 95 1.81 10.25 -7.64
C LEU A 95 1.31 10.88 -8.95
N LYS A 96 1.21 10.07 -10.02
CA LYS A 96 0.56 10.45 -11.30
C LYS A 96 -0.57 9.48 -11.64
N THR A 97 -1.77 9.99 -11.87
CA THR A 97 -2.96 9.16 -12.17
C THR A 97 -2.98 8.74 -13.63
N ILE A 98 -3.17 7.44 -13.92
CA ILE A 98 -3.36 6.94 -15.29
C ILE A 98 -4.72 7.42 -15.83
N PRO A 99 -4.77 8.19 -16.95
CA PRO A 99 -6.02 8.81 -17.41
C PRO A 99 -7.12 7.80 -17.78
N HIS A 100 -6.77 6.69 -18.43
CA HIS A 100 -7.74 5.67 -18.87
C HIS A 100 -8.11 4.66 -17.76
N GLN A 101 -7.34 4.61 -16.67
CA GLN A 101 -7.60 3.76 -15.51
C GLN A 101 -7.25 4.49 -14.19
N PRO A 102 -8.07 5.47 -13.72
CA PRO A 102 -7.72 6.35 -12.60
C PRO A 102 -7.52 5.68 -11.23
N GLN A 103 -7.95 4.43 -11.08
CA GLN A 103 -7.74 3.58 -9.90
C GLN A 103 -6.29 3.09 -9.78
N VAL A 104 -5.46 3.31 -10.81
CA VAL A 104 -4.05 2.99 -10.85
C VAL A 104 -3.24 4.29 -10.89
N GLN A 105 -2.23 4.36 -10.04
CA GLN A 105 -1.31 5.49 -9.94
C GLN A 105 0.09 5.06 -10.35
N VAL A 106 0.87 5.97 -10.89
CA VAL A 106 2.27 5.79 -11.26
C VAL A 106 3.13 6.52 -10.26
N ILE A 107 4.11 5.82 -9.70
CA ILE A 107 5.06 6.35 -8.72
C ILE A 107 6.47 6.03 -9.18
N GLY A 108 7.42 6.91 -8.93
CA GLY A 108 8.78 6.68 -9.40
C GLY A 108 9.68 7.90 -9.29
N ASN A 109 10.82 7.84 -9.97
CA ASN A 109 11.81 8.90 -10.05
C ASN A 109 12.23 9.15 -11.50
N GLY A 110 12.45 10.41 -11.85
CA GLY A 110 13.02 10.81 -13.13
C GLY A 110 12.00 11.14 -14.22
N PHE A 111 12.50 11.50 -15.40
CA PHE A 111 11.69 11.91 -16.54
C PHE A 111 11.16 10.71 -17.32
N VAL A 112 9.85 10.68 -17.58
CA VAL A 112 9.17 9.67 -18.38
C VAL A 112 8.50 10.37 -19.55
N GLU A 113 8.95 10.05 -20.77
CA GLU A 113 8.41 10.62 -22.01
C GLU A 113 6.96 10.19 -22.24
N PHE A 114 6.67 8.90 -22.10
CA PHE A 114 5.32 8.36 -22.24
C PHE A 114 5.11 7.13 -21.36
N TYR A 115 3.96 7.04 -20.70
CA TYR A 115 3.49 5.81 -20.06
C TYR A 115 1.97 5.83 -19.85
N GLU A 116 1.25 4.86 -20.42
CA GLU A 116 -0.20 4.66 -20.19
C GLU A 116 -1.06 5.93 -20.40
N GLY A 117 -0.72 6.74 -21.41
CA GLY A 117 -1.42 8.00 -21.72
C GLY A 117 -0.94 9.21 -20.92
N LEU A 118 0.06 9.06 -20.06
CA LEU A 118 0.81 10.18 -19.48
C LEU A 118 1.95 10.56 -20.41
N GLU A 119 2.11 11.85 -20.69
CA GLU A 119 3.14 12.40 -21.57
C GLU A 119 4.04 13.39 -20.82
N ASN A 120 5.35 13.30 -21.06
CA ASN A 120 6.39 14.23 -20.59
C ASN A 120 6.30 14.53 -19.08
N ILE A 121 6.13 13.49 -18.27
CA ILE A 121 6.00 13.61 -16.81
C ILE A 121 7.37 13.49 -16.16
N THR A 122 7.59 14.24 -15.07
CA THR A 122 8.70 13.99 -14.15
C THR A 122 8.13 13.37 -12.88
N LEU A 123 8.54 12.14 -12.61
CA LEU A 123 8.24 11.43 -11.37
C LEU A 123 9.27 11.83 -10.32
N LYS A 124 8.81 11.91 -9.07
CA LYS A 124 9.65 12.25 -7.93
C LYS A 124 9.49 11.17 -6.88
N HIS A 125 10.59 10.52 -6.52
CA HIS A 125 10.56 9.53 -5.45
C HIS A 125 10.79 10.23 -4.12
N PRO A 126 10.02 9.88 -3.07
CA PRO A 126 10.23 10.45 -1.76
C PRO A 126 11.63 10.11 -1.22
N HIS A 127 12.23 11.06 -0.51
CA HIS A 127 13.59 10.95 0.00
C HIS A 127 13.64 11.25 1.50
N HIS A 128 14.42 10.48 2.28
CA HIS A 128 14.48 10.65 3.75
C HIS A 128 14.83 12.08 4.18
N LYS A 129 15.74 12.74 3.45
CA LYS A 129 16.13 14.16 3.62
C LYS A 129 14.99 15.16 3.79
N VAL A 130 13.81 14.91 3.22
CA VAL A 130 12.67 15.85 3.29
C VAL A 130 11.64 15.48 4.36
N PHE A 131 11.81 14.35 5.04
CA PHE A 131 10.83 13.83 6.00
C PHE A 131 11.44 13.50 7.36
N HIS A 132 12.70 13.09 7.41
CA HIS A 132 13.41 12.75 8.64
C HIS A 132 13.99 13.98 9.30
N LYS A 133 14.14 13.93 10.63
CA LYS A 133 14.78 15.00 11.40
C LYS A 133 16.25 15.18 11.05
N THR A 134 16.93 14.06 10.84
CA THR A 134 18.33 14.03 10.41
C THR A 134 18.43 13.41 9.03
N ALA A 135 19.48 13.75 8.30
CA ALA A 135 19.74 13.22 6.97
C ALA A 135 21.10 12.52 6.95
N ILE A 136 21.23 11.56 6.04
CA ILE A 136 22.54 11.09 5.59
C ILE A 136 23.31 12.29 4.99
N PRO A 137 24.57 12.53 5.41
CA PRO A 137 25.40 13.60 4.85
C PRO A 137 25.54 13.50 3.34
N GLU A 138 25.73 14.63 2.66
CA GLU A 138 25.86 14.65 1.19
C GLU A 138 27.06 13.83 0.68
N SER A 139 28.15 13.76 1.46
CA SER A 139 29.31 12.92 1.16
C SER A 139 29.00 11.42 1.13
N ASP A 140 28.00 11.00 1.89
CA ASP A 140 27.65 9.61 2.14
C ASP A 140 26.41 9.17 1.35
N ASP A 141 25.58 10.11 0.88
CA ASP A 141 24.29 9.87 0.22
C ASP A 141 24.40 8.96 -1.01
N LEU A 142 25.58 8.93 -1.61
CA LEU A 142 25.85 8.07 -2.74
C LEU A 142 25.75 6.60 -2.33
N ASP A 143 26.34 6.21 -1.21
CA ASP A 143 26.49 4.82 -0.77
C ASP A 143 25.49 4.42 0.34
N PHE A 144 24.96 5.41 1.06
CA PHE A 144 24.08 5.22 2.20
C PHE A 144 22.71 5.84 2.00
N THR A 145 21.70 5.18 2.53
CA THR A 145 20.31 5.65 2.48
C THR A 145 19.56 5.30 3.77
N ARG A 146 18.28 5.66 3.83
CA ARG A 146 17.34 5.28 4.89
C ARG A 146 16.03 4.85 4.27
N PHE A 147 15.28 4.00 4.96
CA PHE A 147 13.87 3.81 4.64
C PHE A 147 13.13 5.13 4.83
N TYR A 148 12.42 5.58 3.79
CA TYR A 148 11.71 6.84 3.78
C TYR A 148 10.67 6.90 4.90
N ARG A 149 9.79 5.91 4.97
CA ARG A 149 8.83 5.73 6.09
C ARG A 149 8.35 4.29 6.17
N TRP A 150 8.07 3.82 7.37
CA TRP A 150 7.33 2.58 7.62
C TRP A 150 5.85 2.88 7.78
N HIS A 151 5.00 2.19 7.02
CA HIS A 151 3.56 2.43 7.05
C HIS A 151 2.73 1.24 6.58
N ILE A 152 1.44 1.32 6.84
CA ILE A 152 0.40 0.60 6.11
C ILE A 152 -0.29 1.59 5.17
N ASP A 153 -0.72 1.16 3.99
CA ASP A 153 -1.54 2.03 3.14
C ASP A 153 -2.88 2.30 3.83
N ALA A 154 -3.24 3.56 4.04
CA ALA A 154 -4.53 3.94 4.59
C ALA A 154 -4.75 5.45 4.49
N ALA A 155 -6.00 5.92 4.35
CA ALA A 155 -6.30 7.34 4.56
C ALA A 155 -6.38 7.73 6.04
N LEU A 156 -6.82 6.79 6.89
CA LEU A 156 -7.00 6.94 8.35
C LEU A 156 -7.94 8.07 8.79
N TYR A 157 -8.70 8.63 7.84
CA TYR A 157 -9.79 9.56 8.04
C TYR A 157 -10.84 9.30 6.95
N ASP A 158 -12.11 9.14 7.35
CA ASP A 158 -13.27 8.69 6.53
C ASP A 158 -13.16 7.26 5.96
N LEU A 159 -12.02 6.91 5.36
CA LEU A 159 -11.75 5.61 4.77
C LEU A 159 -10.96 4.70 5.72
N ASN A 160 -11.31 3.41 5.71
CA ASN A 160 -10.54 2.39 6.41
C ASN A 160 -9.34 1.94 5.55
N PRO A 161 -8.31 1.32 6.16
CA PRO A 161 -7.24 0.68 5.40
C PRO A 161 -7.79 -0.28 4.34
N PRO A 162 -7.18 -0.35 3.14
CA PRO A 162 -7.55 -1.30 2.10
C PRO A 162 -7.20 -2.73 2.55
N LYS A 163 -7.93 -3.72 2.03
CA LYS A 163 -7.64 -5.14 2.35
C LYS A 163 -6.33 -5.60 1.71
N VAL A 164 -6.09 -5.16 0.48
CA VAL A 164 -5.01 -5.59 -0.41
C VAL A 164 -4.53 -4.41 -1.24
N THR A 165 -3.22 -4.36 -1.48
CA THR A 165 -2.55 -3.44 -2.40
C THR A 165 -1.80 -4.27 -3.45
N SER A 166 -1.82 -3.80 -4.71
CA SER A 166 -0.97 -4.32 -5.78
C SER A 166 0.05 -3.27 -6.22
N LEU A 167 1.28 -3.71 -6.40
CA LEU A 167 2.39 -2.94 -6.96
C LEU A 167 2.94 -3.69 -8.17
N MET A 168 2.98 -3.05 -9.32
CA MET A 168 3.61 -3.58 -10.53
C MET A 168 4.89 -2.82 -10.82
N ALA A 169 6.03 -3.50 -10.69
CA ALA A 169 7.30 -2.98 -11.16
C ALA A 169 7.27 -2.84 -12.70
N VAL A 170 7.39 -1.61 -13.20
CA VAL A 170 7.46 -1.34 -14.66
C VAL A 170 8.91 -1.23 -15.10
N LYS A 171 9.69 -0.44 -14.36
CA LYS A 171 11.10 -0.22 -14.64
C LYS A 171 11.88 -0.08 -13.34
N VAL A 172 12.76 -1.05 -13.08
CA VAL A 172 13.56 -1.15 -11.85
C VAL A 172 15.04 -0.92 -12.18
N PRO A 173 15.78 -0.18 -11.34
CA PRO A 173 17.23 -0.05 -11.49
C PRO A 173 17.95 -1.40 -11.36
N GLN A 174 19.03 -1.56 -12.12
CA GLN A 174 19.86 -2.76 -12.10
C GLN A 174 21.27 -2.44 -11.57
N GLY A 175 21.94 -3.45 -11.02
CA GLY A 175 23.36 -3.42 -10.69
C GLY A 175 23.69 -2.84 -9.30
N ARG A 176 23.41 -1.56 -9.05
CA ARG A 176 23.95 -0.87 -7.87
C ARG A 176 23.12 -1.09 -6.59
N HIS A 177 23.82 -1.17 -5.47
CA HIS A 177 23.26 -1.27 -4.13
C HIS A 177 23.62 -0.05 -3.27
N GLN A 178 22.85 0.17 -2.20
CA GLN A 178 23.13 1.12 -1.11
C GLN A 178 22.99 0.42 0.23
N THR A 179 23.62 0.98 1.26
CA THR A 179 23.45 0.54 2.65
C THR A 179 22.44 1.42 3.35
N VAL A 180 21.33 0.82 3.79
CA VAL A 180 20.38 1.47 4.72
C VAL A 180 21.02 1.55 6.09
N ARG A 181 21.12 2.76 6.66
CA ARG A 181 21.49 2.99 8.06
C ARG A 181 20.26 3.35 8.89
N TYR A 182 20.05 2.70 10.02
CA TYR A 182 18.90 3.02 10.89
C TYR A 182 19.16 4.25 11.76
N ASP A 183 20.43 4.48 12.12
CA ASP A 183 20.91 5.64 12.89
C ASP A 183 20.03 5.98 14.11
N ASP A 184 19.59 4.94 14.84
CA ASP A 184 18.76 5.05 16.04
C ASP A 184 19.45 4.48 17.29
N GLY A 185 20.77 4.31 17.22
CA GLY A 185 21.61 3.79 18.30
C GLY A 185 21.78 2.27 18.32
N THR A 186 21.05 1.53 17.48
CA THR A 186 21.18 0.06 17.40
C THR A 186 22.41 -0.41 16.64
N GLY A 187 22.94 0.41 15.73
CA GLY A 187 23.97 -0.01 14.77
C GLY A 187 23.42 -0.87 13.63
N ASP A 188 22.09 -0.98 13.49
CA ASP A 188 21.49 -1.73 12.39
C ASP A 188 21.83 -1.11 11.03
N GLU A 189 22.33 -1.96 10.13
CA GLU A 189 22.58 -1.66 8.72
C GLU A 189 22.08 -2.79 7.82
N LEU A 190 21.61 -2.43 6.61
CA LEU A 190 21.15 -3.40 5.61
C LEU A 190 21.52 -2.97 4.20
N GLU A 191 22.24 -3.82 3.49
CA GLU A 191 22.50 -3.63 2.06
C GLU A 191 21.24 -3.94 1.24
N VAL A 192 20.88 -3.04 0.33
CA VAL A 192 19.67 -3.13 -0.48
C VAL A 192 19.92 -2.65 -1.93
N PRO A 193 19.22 -3.20 -2.92
CA PRO A 193 19.11 -2.57 -4.23
C PRO A 193 18.50 -1.17 -4.16
N LEU A 194 18.72 -0.35 -5.19
CA LEU A 194 18.10 0.96 -5.29
C LEU A 194 16.58 0.85 -5.44
N GLY A 195 15.81 1.66 -4.69
CA GLY A 195 14.34 1.70 -4.80
C GLY A 195 13.62 0.45 -4.28
N THR A 196 14.29 -0.35 -3.45
CA THR A 196 13.73 -1.51 -2.76
C THR A 196 12.53 -1.13 -1.89
N THR A 197 11.43 -1.88 -2.04
CA THR A 197 10.34 -1.93 -1.06
C THR A 197 10.57 -3.09 -0.11
N ALA A 198 10.77 -2.81 1.18
CA ALA A 198 10.86 -3.79 2.23
C ALA A 198 9.53 -3.95 2.96
N PHE A 199 9.19 -5.18 3.32
CA PHE A 199 7.97 -5.54 4.04
C PHE A 199 8.31 -6.17 5.38
N VAL A 200 7.44 -5.95 6.36
CA VAL A 200 7.49 -6.61 7.68
C VAL A 200 6.18 -7.32 7.95
N SER A 201 6.22 -8.34 8.81
CA SER A 201 5.02 -9.08 9.19
C SER A 201 4.39 -8.52 10.45
N GLY A 202 3.13 -8.10 10.37
CA GLY A 202 2.33 -7.77 11.55
C GLY A 202 2.14 -8.97 12.50
N TYR A 203 2.18 -10.22 11.99
CA TYR A 203 2.16 -11.40 12.86
C TYR A 203 3.47 -11.51 13.63
N GLN A 204 4.61 -11.38 12.94
CA GLN A 204 5.93 -11.41 13.59
C GLN A 204 6.07 -10.29 14.63
N MET A 205 5.58 -9.07 14.34
CA MET A 205 5.49 -7.99 15.32
C MET A 205 4.79 -8.44 16.60
N TYR A 206 3.62 -9.07 16.45
CA TYR A 206 2.83 -9.54 17.57
C TYR A 206 3.48 -10.72 18.31
N ASP A 207 4.12 -11.63 17.57
CA ASP A 207 4.76 -12.82 18.13
C ASP A 207 6.02 -12.47 18.95
N LEU A 208 6.71 -11.38 18.60
CA LEU A 208 7.86 -10.85 19.34
C LEU A 208 7.50 -10.18 20.69
N PHE A 209 6.21 -9.92 20.94
CA PHE A 209 5.78 -9.26 22.17
C PHE A 209 5.92 -10.13 23.41
N SER A 210 6.21 -9.47 24.53
CA SER A 210 5.95 -10.02 25.85
C SER A 210 4.44 -10.32 26.03
N GLU A 211 4.07 -11.22 26.94
CA GLU A 211 2.64 -11.48 27.19
C GLU A 211 1.90 -10.24 27.71
N HIS A 212 2.59 -9.36 28.44
CA HIS A 212 2.05 -8.05 28.83
C HIS A 212 1.71 -7.19 27.60
N ASP A 213 2.64 -7.06 26.65
CA ASP A 213 2.41 -6.29 25.43
C ASP A 213 1.35 -6.92 24.53
N LYS A 214 1.28 -8.26 24.47
CA LYS A 214 0.19 -8.96 23.78
C LYS A 214 -1.16 -8.66 24.42
N ALA A 215 -1.24 -8.65 25.75
CA ALA A 215 -2.47 -8.30 26.46
C ALA A 215 -2.87 -6.86 26.16
N PHE A 216 -1.95 -5.91 26.31
CA PHE A 216 -2.14 -4.50 25.99
C PHE A 216 -2.65 -4.30 24.56
N ALA A 217 -1.97 -4.87 23.56
CA ALA A 217 -2.35 -4.71 22.15
C ALA A 217 -3.71 -5.36 21.82
N ARG A 218 -4.08 -6.46 22.48
CA ARG A 218 -5.40 -7.10 22.29
C ARG A 218 -6.56 -6.25 22.82
N THR A 219 -6.31 -5.43 23.83
CA THR A 219 -7.36 -4.67 24.53
C THR A 219 -7.42 -3.19 24.17
N SER A 220 -6.37 -2.65 23.55
CA SER A 220 -6.25 -1.23 23.23
C SER A 220 -6.60 -0.90 21.78
N LYS A 221 -6.93 0.37 21.52
CA LYS A 221 -7.23 0.91 20.19
C LYS A 221 -6.43 2.17 19.92
N ILE A 222 -6.08 2.41 18.66
CA ILE A 222 -5.40 3.61 18.19
C ILE A 222 -6.44 4.58 17.63
N GLU A 223 -6.41 5.81 18.12
CA GLU A 223 -7.04 6.95 17.46
C GLU A 223 -6.03 7.63 16.53
N TYR A 224 -6.43 7.82 15.29
CA TYR A 224 -5.67 8.57 14.30
C TYR A 224 -6.14 10.03 14.24
N ALA A 225 -5.21 10.94 13.95
CA ALA A 225 -5.54 12.36 13.81
C ALA A 225 -6.51 12.62 12.65
N PRO A 226 -7.38 13.66 12.75
CA PRO A 226 -8.14 14.13 11.61
C PRO A 226 -7.19 14.71 10.55
N HIS A 227 -7.55 14.55 9.27
CA HIS A 227 -6.70 14.95 8.14
C HIS A 227 -5.21 14.56 8.33
N PRO A 228 -4.90 13.30 8.61
CA PRO A 228 -3.66 12.93 9.29
C PRO A 228 -2.38 13.34 8.55
N TYR A 229 -2.39 13.29 7.21
CA TYR A 229 -1.26 13.68 6.36
C TYR A 229 -1.04 15.19 6.23
N ILE A 230 -2.03 16.01 6.63
CA ILE A 230 -1.89 17.46 6.80
C ILE A 230 -1.47 17.74 8.24
N TRP A 231 -2.13 17.10 9.22
CA TRP A 231 -1.84 17.28 10.64
C TRP A 231 -0.37 17.07 10.99
N MET A 232 0.25 15.99 10.49
CA MET A 232 1.65 15.69 10.80
C MET A 232 2.68 16.39 9.89
N SER A 233 2.26 17.23 8.95
CA SER A 233 3.16 17.74 7.89
C SER A 233 4.28 18.66 8.39
N GLY A 234 4.13 19.27 9.57
CA GLY A 234 5.17 20.07 10.21
C GLY A 234 6.13 19.27 11.08
N ALA A 235 5.78 18.03 11.43
CA ALA A 235 6.60 17.16 12.25
C ALA A 235 7.64 16.40 11.41
N ALA A 236 8.72 15.95 12.05
CA ALA A 236 9.77 15.17 11.42
C ALA A 236 9.75 13.70 11.86
N SER A 237 10.06 12.80 10.94
CA SER A 237 10.21 11.37 11.20
C SER A 237 11.53 11.05 11.91
N ARG A 238 11.56 9.91 12.61
CA ARG A 238 12.77 9.28 13.12
C ARG A 238 13.70 8.86 11.98
N SER A 239 14.99 8.70 12.27
CA SER A 239 16.04 8.27 11.33
C SER A 239 15.77 6.90 10.70
N ASN A 240 15.17 5.97 11.44
CA ASN A 240 14.75 4.67 10.92
C ASN A 240 13.43 4.72 10.11
N GLY A 241 12.81 5.89 9.95
CA GLY A 241 11.54 6.06 9.24
C GLY A 241 10.30 5.55 9.98
N LEU A 242 10.43 5.07 11.22
CA LEU A 242 9.34 4.48 12.00
C LEU A 242 8.65 5.54 12.87
N GLY A 243 7.62 6.17 12.32
CA GLY A 243 6.82 7.17 13.02
C GLY A 243 7.51 8.52 13.19
N MET A 244 6.81 9.44 13.87
CA MET A 244 7.23 10.84 14.03
C MET A 244 7.91 11.09 15.37
N LEU A 245 8.75 12.12 15.43
CA LEU A 245 9.21 12.74 16.67
C LEU A 245 8.13 13.69 17.22
N SER A 246 8.01 13.79 18.53
CA SER A 246 7.15 14.78 19.21
C SER A 246 7.95 16.05 19.48
N GLU A 247 7.78 17.04 18.60
CA GLU A 247 8.44 18.36 18.67
C GLU A 247 7.43 19.52 18.74
N ASP A 248 6.15 19.22 18.99
CA ASP A 248 5.03 20.19 18.98
C ASP A 248 4.94 20.99 17.68
N LYS A 249 5.12 20.30 16.54
CA LYS A 249 5.10 20.87 15.19
C LYS A 249 3.94 20.39 14.32
N GLU A 250 3.07 19.57 14.89
CA GLU A 250 1.82 19.20 14.27
C GLU A 250 0.97 20.45 14.05
N ILE A 251 0.24 20.48 12.94
CA ILE A 251 -0.66 21.59 12.65
C ILE A 251 -1.77 21.60 13.70
N PRO A 252 -2.04 22.74 14.38
CA PRO A 252 -3.13 22.85 15.33
C PRO A 252 -4.47 22.45 14.72
N LEU A 253 -5.35 21.82 15.51
CA LEU A 253 -6.66 21.35 15.02
C LEU A 253 -7.52 22.49 14.44
N SER A 254 -7.35 23.72 14.95
CA SER A 254 -8.01 24.93 14.45
C SER A 254 -7.60 25.31 13.02
N ASP A 255 -6.42 24.88 12.60
CA ASP A 255 -5.79 25.28 11.33
C ASP A 255 -5.89 24.16 10.28
N LEU A 256 -6.54 23.06 10.64
CA LEU A 256 -6.90 21.97 9.74
C LEU A 256 -8.18 22.31 8.95
N PRO A 257 -8.40 21.65 7.80
CA PRO A 257 -9.71 21.69 7.14
C PRO A 257 -10.82 21.23 8.12
N PRO A 258 -12.09 21.58 7.86
CA PRO A 258 -13.20 21.21 8.74
C PRO A 258 -13.16 19.75 9.19
N ILE A 259 -13.23 19.55 10.50
CA ILE A 259 -13.14 18.23 11.13
C ILE A 259 -14.55 17.69 11.34
N GLU A 260 -14.80 16.51 10.80
CA GLU A 260 -16.01 15.75 11.08
C GLU A 260 -15.64 14.60 12.01
N GLU A 261 -16.03 14.68 13.28
CA GLU A 261 -15.73 13.67 14.31
C GLU A 261 -16.11 12.25 13.88
N SER A 262 -17.20 12.10 13.12
CA SER A 262 -17.66 10.79 12.62
C SER A 262 -16.71 10.12 11.62
N LYS A 263 -15.77 10.87 11.04
CA LYS A 263 -14.75 10.40 10.09
C LYS A 263 -13.45 9.98 10.78
N ILE A 264 -13.22 10.37 12.04
CA ILE A 264 -12.04 9.97 12.81
C ILE A 264 -12.01 8.45 12.99
N LYS A 265 -10.82 7.86 12.84
CA LYS A 265 -10.63 6.41 12.92
C LYS A 265 -10.06 6.05 14.28
N ILE A 266 -10.85 5.26 15.02
CA ILE A 266 -10.40 4.55 16.22
C ILE A 266 -10.43 3.05 15.89
N LEU A 267 -9.25 2.47 15.71
CA LEU A 267 -9.08 1.09 15.21
C LEU A 267 -8.35 0.22 16.24
N PRO A 268 -8.65 -1.09 16.34
CA PRO A 268 -7.92 -1.97 17.26
C PRO A 268 -6.44 -2.06 16.86
N MET A 269 -5.54 -2.21 17.85
CA MET A 269 -4.12 -2.46 17.58
C MET A 269 -3.90 -3.85 16.97
N CYS A 270 -4.68 -4.86 17.37
CA CYS A 270 -4.59 -6.22 16.84
C CYS A 270 -5.74 -6.54 15.88
N TRP A 271 -5.40 -7.11 14.72
CA TRP A 271 -6.34 -7.55 13.71
C TRP A 271 -6.27 -9.06 13.56
N LYS A 272 -7.44 -9.69 13.42
CA LYS A 272 -7.54 -11.14 13.23
C LYS A 272 -7.65 -11.48 11.75
N ASN A 273 -6.76 -12.34 11.28
CA ASN A 273 -6.92 -12.97 9.97
C ASN A 273 -8.12 -13.91 10.02
N ARG A 274 -9.12 -13.70 9.16
CA ARG A 274 -10.33 -14.53 9.13
C ARG A 274 -10.11 -15.92 8.55
N VAL A 275 -9.03 -16.12 7.78
CA VAL A 275 -8.68 -17.43 7.20
C VAL A 275 -7.85 -18.22 8.21
N THR A 276 -6.73 -17.67 8.67
CA THR A 276 -5.78 -18.41 9.53
C THR A 276 -6.06 -18.27 11.03
N GLY A 277 -6.91 -17.34 11.45
CA GLY A 277 -7.19 -17.04 12.85
C GLY A 277 -6.08 -16.28 13.59
N LYS A 278 -4.89 -16.11 12.99
CA LYS A 278 -3.74 -15.43 13.60
C LYS A 278 -4.03 -13.95 13.89
N LEU A 279 -3.43 -13.43 14.97
CA LEU A 279 -3.46 -12.02 15.33
C LEU A 279 -2.20 -11.33 14.83
N ALA A 280 -2.36 -10.16 14.24
CA ALA A 280 -1.26 -9.32 13.83
C ALA A 280 -1.42 -7.92 14.39
N LEU A 281 -0.29 -7.30 14.74
CA LEU A 281 -0.24 -5.89 15.05
C LEU A 281 -0.46 -5.08 13.78
N GLN A 282 -1.42 -4.16 13.81
CA GLN A 282 -1.64 -3.19 12.75
C GLN A 282 -1.77 -1.80 13.36
N ILE A 283 -0.70 -1.02 13.26
CA ILE A 283 -0.66 0.39 13.64
C ILE A 283 0.06 1.16 12.54
N HIS A 284 -0.54 2.24 12.05
CA HIS A 284 0.18 3.19 11.21
C HIS A 284 0.93 4.17 12.13
N PRO A 285 2.27 4.16 12.16
CA PRO A 285 3.05 4.83 13.21
C PRO A 285 3.03 6.37 13.13
N SER A 286 2.92 6.96 11.93
CA SER A 286 3.08 8.41 11.80
C SER A 286 1.86 9.23 12.26
N ALA A 287 0.66 8.71 12.04
CA ALA A 287 -0.60 9.43 12.19
C ALA A 287 -1.31 9.18 13.53
N VAL A 288 -0.65 8.49 14.47
CA VAL A 288 -1.23 8.19 15.79
C VAL A 288 -1.40 9.46 16.61
N LYS A 289 -2.57 9.59 17.25
CA LYS A 289 -2.91 10.73 18.10
C LYS A 289 -3.16 10.33 19.54
N ALA A 290 -3.83 9.19 19.77
CA ALA A 290 -4.15 8.71 21.11
C ALA A 290 -4.28 7.18 21.17
N ILE A 291 -4.18 6.63 22.37
CA ILE A 291 -4.45 5.21 22.66
C ILE A 291 -5.65 5.13 23.60
N HIS A 292 -6.68 4.41 23.18
CA HIS A 292 -7.85 4.09 24.00
C HIS A 292 -7.60 2.75 24.70
N LEU A 293 -7.60 2.77 26.03
CA LEU A 293 -7.26 1.65 26.89
C LEU A 293 -8.50 0.82 27.27
N ALA A 294 -8.25 -0.37 27.82
CA ALA A 294 -9.27 -1.35 28.18
C ALA A 294 -10.24 -0.85 29.28
N ASP A 295 -9.73 -0.01 30.18
CA ASP A 295 -10.45 0.60 31.29
C ASP A 295 -11.31 1.82 30.87
N GLY A 296 -11.22 2.22 29.59
CA GLY A 296 -11.91 3.39 29.04
C GLY A 296 -11.09 4.68 29.09
N THR A 297 -9.88 4.66 29.67
CA THR A 297 -8.97 5.80 29.68
C THR A 297 -8.44 6.07 28.27
N VAL A 298 -8.26 7.35 27.92
CA VAL A 298 -7.65 7.77 26.65
C VAL A 298 -6.31 8.42 26.95
N MET A 299 -5.22 7.73 26.61
CA MET A 299 -3.87 8.27 26.67
C MET A 299 -3.65 9.18 25.46
N ASN A 300 -3.46 10.46 25.70
CA ASN A 300 -3.36 11.50 24.67
C ASN A 300 -2.08 12.34 24.77
N ASP A 301 -1.15 12.01 25.68
CA ASP A 301 0.21 12.54 25.62
C ASP A 301 0.88 12.01 24.35
N LEU A 302 1.08 12.90 23.37
CA LEU A 302 1.51 12.49 22.04
C LEU A 302 2.91 11.86 22.05
N LYS A 303 3.78 12.30 22.96
CA LYS A 303 5.12 11.75 23.13
C LYS A 303 5.03 10.32 23.65
N GLU A 304 4.31 10.08 24.73
CA GLU A 304 4.11 8.75 25.29
C GLU A 304 3.46 7.79 24.28
N VAL A 305 2.42 8.24 23.57
CA VAL A 305 1.75 7.46 22.53
C VAL A 305 2.72 7.02 21.44
N ARG A 306 3.55 7.95 20.94
CA ARG A 306 4.52 7.64 19.87
C ARG A 306 5.67 6.76 20.36
N GLU A 307 6.15 6.94 21.58
CA GLU A 307 7.18 6.07 22.17
C GLU A 307 6.66 4.63 22.36
N ILE A 308 5.41 4.46 22.81
CA ILE A 308 4.79 3.13 22.92
C ILE A 308 4.68 2.47 21.54
N VAL A 309 4.14 3.20 20.55
CA VAL A 309 3.98 2.65 19.18
C VAL A 309 5.33 2.31 18.55
N HIS A 310 6.34 3.16 18.72
CA HIS A 310 7.70 2.89 18.25
C HIS A 310 8.30 1.65 18.92
N ARG A 311 8.23 1.55 20.25
CA ARG A 311 8.73 0.39 21.02
C ARG A 311 8.09 -0.92 20.56
N LEU A 312 6.79 -0.91 20.27
CA LEU A 312 6.06 -2.09 19.79
C LEU A 312 6.47 -2.48 18.36
N GLN A 313 6.76 -1.52 17.48
CA GLN A 313 7.03 -1.84 16.07
C GLN A 313 8.52 -2.00 15.73
N ARG A 314 9.42 -1.34 16.48
CA ARG A 314 10.84 -1.27 16.16
C ARG A 314 11.56 -2.62 16.09
N PRO A 315 11.30 -3.60 16.98
CA PRO A 315 11.99 -4.89 16.92
C PRO A 315 11.75 -5.61 15.59
N ALA A 316 10.55 -5.52 15.02
CA ALA A 316 10.19 -6.25 13.81
C ALA A 316 10.68 -5.60 12.51
N ILE A 317 11.18 -4.36 12.55
CA ILE A 317 11.84 -3.73 11.39
C ILE A 317 13.36 -3.93 11.43
N ALA A 318 13.91 -4.75 12.33
CA ALA A 318 15.33 -5.06 12.31
C ALA A 318 15.73 -5.76 11.00
N PRO A 319 16.99 -5.65 10.52
CA PRO A 319 17.41 -6.16 9.22
C PRO A 319 17.10 -7.65 8.95
N ASN A 320 17.11 -8.48 9.99
CA ASN A 320 16.79 -9.91 9.92
C ASN A 320 15.28 -10.22 9.85
N HIS A 321 14.43 -9.20 10.01
CA HIS A 321 12.97 -9.31 10.00
C HIS A 321 12.32 -8.67 8.76
N LEU A 322 13.10 -8.40 7.71
CA LEU A 322 12.61 -7.82 6.46
C LEU A 322 12.44 -8.85 5.33
N ALA A 323 11.33 -8.76 4.61
CA ALA A 323 11.13 -9.39 3.31
C ALA A 323 11.28 -8.36 2.19
N MET A 324 12.07 -8.67 1.17
CA MET A 324 12.35 -7.77 0.04
C MET A 324 12.13 -8.54 -1.27
N PRO A 325 10.86 -8.69 -1.71
CA PRO A 325 10.55 -9.35 -2.97
C PRO A 325 11.26 -8.68 -4.14
N LYS A 326 11.70 -9.48 -5.12
CA LYS A 326 12.33 -8.96 -6.35
C LYS A 326 11.29 -8.70 -7.45
N ASP A 327 11.54 -7.63 -8.20
CA ASP A 327 11.17 -7.30 -9.59
C ASP A 327 10.02 -8.09 -10.22
N ASN A 328 8.78 -7.82 -9.81
CA ASN A 328 7.56 -8.41 -10.39
C ASN A 328 6.30 -7.68 -9.89
N ILE A 329 5.11 -8.20 -10.17
CA ILE A 329 3.89 -7.72 -9.51
C ILE A 329 3.85 -8.28 -8.10
N VAL A 330 3.85 -7.39 -7.12
CA VAL A 330 3.73 -7.70 -5.71
C VAL A 330 2.32 -7.37 -5.24
N LEU A 331 1.59 -8.40 -4.84
CA LEU A 331 0.32 -8.30 -4.16
C LEU A 331 0.54 -8.53 -2.67
N TYR A 332 0.11 -7.62 -1.82
CA TYR A 332 0.29 -7.77 -0.38
C TYR A 332 -0.92 -7.31 0.40
N LYS A 333 -1.08 -7.91 1.57
CA LYS A 333 -2.19 -7.63 2.46
C LYS A 333 -1.89 -6.36 3.26
N SER A 334 -2.41 -5.22 2.83
CA SER A 334 -2.08 -3.89 3.39
C SER A 334 -2.34 -3.80 4.90
N ILE A 335 -3.32 -4.55 5.41
CA ILE A 335 -3.65 -4.62 6.85
C ILE A 335 -2.57 -5.34 7.66
N PHE A 336 -1.78 -6.22 7.06
CA PHE A 336 -0.89 -7.14 7.79
C PHE A 336 0.57 -7.06 7.38
N SER A 337 0.89 -6.29 6.36
CA SER A 337 2.25 -6.14 5.82
C SER A 337 2.64 -4.67 5.75
N PRO A 338 3.05 -4.05 6.89
CA PRO A 338 3.67 -2.74 6.83
C PRO A 338 4.90 -2.78 5.92
N HIS A 339 5.17 -1.68 5.24
CA HIS A 339 6.27 -1.58 4.29
C HIS A 339 6.96 -0.22 4.33
N GLY A 340 8.21 -0.21 3.88
CA GLY A 340 9.04 0.97 3.71
C GLY A 340 9.85 0.89 2.43
N GLN A 341 10.11 2.04 1.82
CA GLN A 341 10.90 2.17 0.59
C GLN A 341 12.19 2.90 0.89
N ASN A 342 13.33 2.40 0.43
CA ASN A 342 14.58 3.16 0.54
C ASN A 342 14.59 4.32 -0.48
N SER A 343 15.40 5.33 -0.18
CA SER A 343 15.55 6.51 -1.03
C SER A 343 16.79 6.32 -1.94
N PRO A 344 16.66 6.25 -3.27
CA PRO A 344 17.83 6.31 -4.14
C PRO A 344 18.56 7.66 -3.95
N PRO A 345 19.85 7.74 -4.29
CA PRO A 345 20.66 8.95 -4.04
C PRO A 345 20.01 10.18 -4.68
N ALA A 346 20.07 11.32 -3.99
CA ALA A 346 19.43 12.56 -4.46
C ALA A 346 20.05 13.09 -5.76
N ARG A 347 21.32 12.75 -6.02
CA ARG A 347 22.04 13.00 -7.26
C ARG A 347 22.91 11.80 -7.58
N GLU A 348 22.67 11.15 -8.71
CA GLU A 348 23.68 10.26 -9.28
C GLU A 348 24.78 11.12 -9.91
N PRO A 349 26.07 10.91 -9.54
CA PRO A 349 27.14 11.58 -10.24
C PRO A 349 27.08 11.16 -11.70
N ARG A 350 27.09 12.15 -12.61
CA ARG A 350 27.31 11.87 -14.03
C ARG A 350 28.58 11.01 -14.14
N PRO A 351 28.58 9.93 -14.93
CA PRO A 351 29.78 9.12 -15.07
C PRO A 351 30.95 10.04 -15.43
N LYS A 352 31.99 10.04 -14.59
CA LYS A 352 33.26 10.67 -14.95
C LYS A 352 33.90 9.77 -16.00
N SER A 353 33.51 9.91 -17.26
CA SER A 353 34.32 9.45 -18.38
C SER A 353 35.58 10.32 -18.42
N ASN A 354 36.54 10.06 -17.53
CA ASN A 354 37.87 10.65 -17.54
C ASN A 354 38.80 9.78 -16.69
N LEU A 355 39.05 8.58 -17.20
CA LEU A 355 40.17 7.74 -16.81
C LEU A 355 40.92 7.25 -18.05
N PHE A 356 41.14 8.16 -19.01
CA PHE A 356 42.28 8.12 -19.92
C PHE A 356 42.64 9.57 -20.28
N LYS A 357 43.49 10.19 -19.47
CA LYS A 357 44.40 11.23 -19.94
C LYS A 357 45.71 10.53 -20.29
N ALA A 358 45.97 10.36 -21.56
CA ALA A 358 47.32 10.35 -22.11
C ALA A 358 47.26 10.65 -23.61
N ALA A 359 48.15 11.53 -24.03
CA ALA A 359 48.54 11.85 -25.40
C ALA A 359 47.65 12.82 -26.21
N GLU A 360 48.20 14.03 -26.33
CA GLU A 360 48.47 14.72 -27.60
C GLU A 360 47.38 15.59 -28.25
N ASN A 361 47.59 16.89 -28.00
CA ASN A 361 47.73 17.94 -29.00
C ASN A 361 46.51 18.49 -29.75
N ASP A 362 46.57 19.82 -29.78
CA ASP A 362 46.05 20.75 -30.77
C ASP A 362 44.62 21.31 -30.63
N LYS A 363 44.65 22.58 -30.20
CA LYS A 363 44.02 23.75 -30.86
C LYS A 363 42.56 24.05 -30.53
N ALA A 364 42.47 25.01 -29.60
CA ALA A 364 42.01 26.38 -29.88
C ALA A 364 40.51 26.73 -29.79
N LEU A 365 40.32 27.92 -29.18
CA LEU A 365 39.30 28.95 -29.42
C LEU A 365 37.94 28.87 -28.65
N TRP A 366 37.80 29.76 -27.65
CA TRP A 366 36.75 30.81 -27.49
C TRP A 366 35.60 30.77 -28.53
N SER A 367 34.31 31.04 -28.29
CA SER A 367 33.60 32.00 -27.42
C SER A 367 32.06 31.87 -27.56
N TYR A 368 31.35 32.68 -26.76
CA TYR A 368 29.91 33.00 -26.65
C TYR A 368 29.10 33.31 -27.94
N GLY A 369 27.81 32.94 -27.93
CA GLY A 369 26.66 33.83 -28.20
C GLY A 369 25.97 33.86 -29.59
N GLY A 370 24.64 33.65 -29.63
CA GLY A 370 23.75 34.36 -30.57
C GLY A 370 22.73 33.56 -31.42
N LYS A 371 21.45 33.63 -31.01
CA LYS A 371 20.15 33.62 -31.75
C LYS A 371 20.03 33.01 -33.17
N GLY A 372 18.96 32.21 -33.37
CA GLY A 372 18.29 32.08 -34.68
C GLY A 372 17.31 30.92 -34.89
N THR A 373 16.02 31.15 -34.55
CA THR A 373 14.78 30.75 -35.26
C THR A 373 14.53 29.34 -35.84
N LEU A 374 13.35 28.81 -35.46
CA LEU A 374 12.37 28.03 -36.24
C LEU A 374 12.78 26.66 -36.82
N GLY A 375 12.18 25.60 -36.26
CA GLY A 375 12.12 24.28 -36.86
C GLY A 375 10.93 23.49 -36.34
N ALA A 376 9.74 23.78 -36.89
CA ALA A 376 8.59 22.90 -36.79
C ALA A 376 8.82 21.69 -37.70
N LEU A 377 8.80 20.47 -37.14
CA LEU A 377 8.73 19.23 -37.92
C LEU A 377 7.42 18.54 -37.57
N ARG A 378 6.44 18.73 -38.47
CA ARG A 378 5.18 17.98 -38.53
C ARG A 378 5.46 16.62 -39.16
N LEU A 379 4.94 15.57 -38.54
CA LEU A 379 4.81 14.23 -39.11
C LEU A 379 3.89 14.27 -40.34
N PHE A 380 4.32 13.68 -41.45
CA PHE A 380 3.46 13.35 -42.58
C PHE A 380 2.85 11.95 -42.39
N SER A 381 1.55 11.86 -42.66
CA SER A 381 0.71 10.68 -42.61
C SER A 381 1.04 9.69 -43.73
N VAL A 382 1.08 8.41 -43.38
CA VAL A 382 1.14 7.25 -44.29
C VAL A 382 -0.19 7.15 -45.05
N HIS A 383 -0.26 7.73 -46.25
CA HIS A 383 -1.34 7.37 -47.19
C HIS A 383 -0.96 7.42 -48.68
N ASP A 384 0.10 8.11 -49.14
CA ASP A 384 0.25 8.31 -50.60
C ASP A 384 1.59 7.85 -51.21
N LEU A 385 2.01 6.60 -50.96
CA LEU A 385 3.02 5.98 -51.84
C LEU A 385 2.92 4.46 -52.01
N LEU A 386 1.72 3.91 -51.82
CA LEU A 386 1.34 2.63 -52.40
C LEU A 386 0.39 2.86 -53.57
N HIS A 387 0.91 3.27 -54.73
CA HIS A 387 0.29 2.87 -55.99
C HIS A 387 1.28 2.85 -57.16
N SER A 388 1.31 1.66 -57.77
CA SER A 388 1.64 1.34 -59.16
C SER A 388 3.09 1.05 -59.55
N LYS A 389 3.28 -0.24 -59.88
CA LYS A 389 4.17 -0.81 -60.91
C LYS A 389 5.68 -0.85 -60.63
N ASN A 390 6.15 -2.02 -60.17
CA ASN A 390 7.03 -2.82 -61.03
C ASN A 390 7.05 -4.32 -60.63
N PRO A 391 6.99 -5.25 -61.60
CA PRO A 391 7.01 -6.68 -61.37
C PRO A 391 8.45 -7.20 -61.46
N ARG A 392 8.92 -7.87 -60.41
CA ARG A 392 9.96 -8.92 -60.41
C ARG A 392 10.44 -9.07 -58.97
N ILE A 393 10.08 -10.18 -58.35
CA ILE A 393 11.00 -11.18 -57.79
C ILE A 393 10.11 -12.32 -57.27
N CYS A 394 10.28 -13.50 -57.86
CA CYS A 394 9.60 -14.73 -57.49
C CYS A 394 10.17 -15.31 -56.19
N PRO A 395 9.34 -16.02 -55.40
CA PRO A 395 9.77 -16.76 -54.22
C PRO A 395 10.32 -18.14 -54.63
N SER A 396 11.50 -18.49 -54.14
CA SER A 396 11.94 -19.88 -54.10
C SER A 396 12.94 -20.11 -52.97
N GLU A 397 12.74 -21.24 -52.28
CA GLU A 397 13.67 -21.95 -51.40
C GLU A 397 13.73 -21.53 -49.92
N TRP A 398 12.81 -22.13 -49.16
CA TRP A 398 13.03 -22.39 -47.74
C TRP A 398 13.86 -23.67 -47.60
N HIS A 399 15.07 -23.55 -47.07
CA HIS A 399 15.76 -24.63 -46.36
C HIS A 399 15.97 -24.13 -44.92
N ASN A 400 15.37 -24.83 -43.95
CA ASN A 400 15.84 -24.80 -42.56
C ASN A 400 17.09 -25.69 -42.49
N PRO A 401 18.14 -25.39 -41.68
CA PRO A 401 17.96 -25.16 -40.25
C PRO A 401 18.98 -24.20 -39.58
N SER A 402 18.83 -24.03 -38.26
CA SER A 402 19.81 -23.51 -37.28
C SER A 402 19.74 -22.01 -37.00
N PHE A 403 19.08 -21.64 -35.89
CA PHE A 403 19.32 -20.37 -35.21
C PHE A 403 20.57 -20.52 -34.32
N PRO A 404 21.64 -19.74 -34.52
CA PRO A 404 22.59 -19.48 -33.47
C PRO A 404 22.02 -18.44 -32.49
N HIS A 405 22.37 -18.64 -31.22
CA HIS A 405 22.28 -17.63 -30.18
C HIS A 405 23.11 -16.40 -30.58
N ASP A 406 22.46 -15.34 -31.06
CA ASP A 406 23.08 -14.02 -31.12
C ASP A 406 22.42 -13.12 -30.09
N GLY A 407 23.13 -13.03 -28.96
CA GLY A 407 22.94 -11.98 -27.99
C GLY A 407 23.19 -10.64 -28.64
N ILE A 408 22.17 -9.79 -28.58
CA ILE A 408 22.33 -8.36 -28.77
C ILE A 408 23.25 -7.88 -27.65
N ARG A 409 24.55 -7.75 -27.96
CA ARG A 409 25.46 -6.90 -27.19
C ARG A 409 25.01 -5.47 -27.38
N PHE A 410 24.37 -4.90 -26.37
CA PHE A 410 24.26 -3.46 -26.26
C PHE A 410 25.66 -2.90 -26.00
N GLU A 411 26.16 -2.09 -26.91
CA GLU A 411 27.35 -1.28 -26.70
C GLU A 411 27.17 -0.40 -25.46
N HIS A 412 28.22 -0.33 -24.66
CA HIS A 412 28.26 0.30 -23.35
C HIS A 412 27.86 1.78 -23.38
N GLY A 413 26.67 2.06 -22.88
CA GLY A 413 26.28 3.35 -22.33
C GLY A 413 25.37 3.09 -21.14
N ASP A 414 25.94 3.02 -19.94
CA ASP A 414 25.19 2.90 -18.69
C ASP A 414 24.37 4.18 -18.49
N PRO A 415 23.02 4.17 -18.56
CA PRO A 415 22.25 5.38 -18.40
C PRO A 415 21.95 5.55 -16.91
N ALA A 416 22.89 6.19 -16.21
CA ALA A 416 22.79 6.69 -14.83
C ALA A 416 21.67 7.76 -14.62
N ASN A 417 20.62 7.73 -15.43
CA ASN A 417 19.48 8.65 -15.39
C ASN A 417 18.18 8.00 -15.93
N MET A 418 18.12 6.67 -16.09
CA MET A 418 16.87 6.03 -16.50
C MET A 418 15.77 6.26 -15.46
N PRO A 419 14.57 6.72 -15.87
CA PRO A 419 13.45 6.84 -14.96
C PRO A 419 13.09 5.47 -14.40
N ARG A 420 12.70 5.44 -13.13
CA ARG A 420 12.33 4.24 -12.38
C ARG A 420 10.92 4.43 -11.91
N TYR A 421 10.02 3.48 -12.15
CA TYR A 421 8.65 3.64 -11.71
C TYR A 421 7.88 2.32 -11.63
N CYS A 422 6.80 2.36 -10.86
CA CYS A 422 5.85 1.28 -10.70
C CYS A 422 4.42 1.82 -10.72
N ALA A 423 3.49 0.93 -11.06
CA ALA A 423 2.07 1.20 -11.01
C ALA A 423 1.48 0.62 -9.71
N ILE A 424 0.75 1.41 -8.94
CA ILE A 424 0.11 1.01 -7.68
C ILE A 424 -1.41 1.08 -7.81
N SER A 425 -2.10 0.02 -7.37
CA SER A 425 -3.54 0.03 -7.17
C SER A 425 -3.89 -0.41 -5.75
N HIS A 426 -4.77 0.34 -5.11
CA HIS A 426 -5.35 -0.03 -3.83
C HIS A 426 -6.80 0.40 -3.75
N LEU A 427 -7.58 -0.34 -2.95
CA LEU A 427 -9.04 -0.19 -2.91
C LEU A 427 -9.51 -0.18 -1.45
N PRO A 428 -10.10 0.93 -0.95
CA PRO A 428 -10.51 1.04 0.44
C PRO A 428 -11.74 0.19 0.71
N THR A 429 -11.87 -0.31 1.93
CA THR A 429 -13.09 -1.01 2.33
C THR A 429 -14.20 -0.02 2.68
N GLU A 430 -15.27 -0.01 1.89
CA GLU A 430 -16.48 0.77 2.13
C GLU A 430 -17.33 0.19 3.27
N ALA A 431 -16.83 0.28 4.51
CA ALA A 431 -17.57 -0.17 5.70
C ALA A 431 -18.86 0.62 5.98
N ARG A 432 -19.08 1.76 5.29
CA ARG A 432 -20.19 2.68 5.54
C ARG A 432 -21.55 2.06 5.23
N VAL A 433 -21.68 1.23 4.20
CA VAL A 433 -22.95 0.58 3.85
C VAL A 433 -23.28 -0.55 4.84
N ALA A 434 -22.32 -1.43 5.11
CA ALA A 434 -22.50 -2.54 6.05
C ALA A 434 -22.74 -2.07 7.50
N ARG A 435 -22.03 -1.02 7.95
CA ARG A 435 -22.20 -0.47 9.31
C ARG A 435 -23.51 0.31 9.46
N LYS A 436 -23.98 1.01 8.41
CA LYS A 436 -25.30 1.63 8.40
C LYS A 436 -26.41 0.58 8.46
N ALA A 437 -26.31 -0.48 7.65
CA ALA A 437 -27.27 -1.59 7.67
C ALA A 437 -27.32 -2.28 9.05
N ALA A 438 -26.16 -2.59 9.64
CA ALA A 438 -26.08 -3.20 10.97
C ALA A 438 -26.62 -2.27 12.08
N THR A 439 -26.31 -0.98 12.03
CA THR A 439 -26.80 0.01 13.01
C THR A 439 -28.32 0.19 12.89
N GLN A 440 -28.86 0.20 11.67
CA GLN A 440 -30.29 0.32 11.42
C GLN A 440 -31.05 -0.93 11.88
N ALA A 441 -30.51 -2.12 11.62
CA ALA A 441 -31.04 -3.38 12.14
C ALA A 441 -31.05 -3.42 13.68
N CYS A 442 -29.96 -3.00 14.33
CA CYS A 442 -29.90 -2.89 15.80
C CYS A 442 -30.94 -1.90 16.36
N LYS A 443 -31.12 -0.74 15.72
CA LYS A 443 -32.16 0.24 16.13
C LYS A 443 -33.56 -0.33 15.97
N GLN A 444 -33.84 -1.07 14.89
CA GLN A 444 -35.13 -1.73 14.66
C GLN A 444 -35.40 -2.82 15.72
N LEU A 445 -34.41 -3.67 16.01
CA LEU A 445 -34.48 -4.68 17.08
C LEU A 445 -34.71 -4.08 18.46
N HIS A 446 -34.02 -2.98 18.80
CA HIS A 446 -34.24 -2.28 20.08
C HIS A 446 -35.66 -1.71 20.20
N ARG A 447 -36.18 -1.10 19.14
CA ARG A 447 -37.56 -0.59 19.10
C ARG A 447 -38.58 -1.72 19.23
N ALA A 448 -38.38 -2.83 18.52
CA ALA A 448 -39.23 -4.02 18.61
C ALA A 448 -39.26 -4.59 20.02
N ARG A 449 -38.10 -4.76 20.68
CA ARG A 449 -38.00 -5.21 22.07
C ARG A 449 -38.68 -4.26 23.06
N SER A 450 -38.52 -2.95 22.86
CA SER A 450 -39.16 -1.94 23.71
C SER A 450 -40.68 -1.98 23.58
N LYS A 451 -41.20 -2.21 22.36
CA LYS A 451 -42.64 -2.37 22.11
C LYS A 451 -43.17 -3.65 22.74
N ALA A 452 -42.51 -4.79 22.50
CA ALA A 452 -42.87 -6.07 23.09
C ALA A 452 -42.92 -6.03 24.63
N ARG A 453 -41.94 -5.38 25.28
CA ARG A 453 -41.94 -5.20 26.76
C ARG A 453 -43.11 -4.35 27.26
N LYS A 454 -43.53 -3.33 26.51
CA LYS A 454 -44.69 -2.51 26.88
C LYS A 454 -45.97 -3.32 26.75
N GLU A 455 -46.13 -4.05 25.66
CA GLU A 455 -47.28 -4.93 25.43
C GLU A 455 -47.34 -6.04 26.47
N GLU A 456 -46.21 -6.65 26.84
CA GLU A 456 -46.12 -7.67 27.88
C GLU A 456 -46.53 -7.14 29.25
N ARG A 457 -46.12 -5.91 29.60
CA ARG A 457 -46.56 -5.26 30.85
C ARG A 457 -48.08 -5.01 30.86
N LEU A 458 -48.65 -4.58 29.74
CA LEU A 458 -50.09 -4.38 29.62
C LEU A 458 -50.85 -5.69 29.69
N TRP A 459 -50.35 -6.74 29.01
CA TRP A 459 -50.88 -8.09 29.07
C TRP A 459 -50.89 -8.63 30.51
N LYS A 460 -49.76 -8.56 31.23
CA LYS A 460 -49.67 -8.97 32.65
C LYS A 460 -50.67 -8.23 33.54
N LYS A 461 -50.85 -6.92 33.32
CA LYS A 461 -51.85 -6.12 34.06
C LYS A 461 -53.29 -6.57 33.78
N ARG A 462 -53.64 -6.83 32.51
CA ARG A 462 -54.98 -7.32 32.14
C ARG A 462 -55.28 -8.69 32.73
N VAL A 463 -54.33 -9.63 32.59
CA VAL A 463 -54.47 -10.99 33.14
C VAL A 463 -54.61 -10.93 34.66
N ALA A 464 -53.81 -10.13 35.36
CA ALA A 464 -53.91 -9.96 36.81
C ALA A 464 -55.26 -9.34 37.25
N ALA A 465 -55.81 -8.39 36.48
CA ALA A 465 -57.11 -7.80 36.76
C ALA A 465 -58.26 -8.82 36.59
N LEU A 466 -58.20 -9.65 35.54
CA LEU A 466 -59.18 -10.72 35.31
C LEU A 466 -59.14 -11.79 36.41
N TRP A 467 -57.93 -12.19 36.82
CA TRP A 467 -57.74 -13.09 37.96
C TRP A 467 -58.34 -12.52 39.24
N LYS A 468 -58.11 -11.24 39.54
CA LYS A 468 -58.66 -10.56 40.72
C LYS A 468 -60.18 -10.45 40.68
N ALA A 469 -60.77 -10.37 39.50
CA ALA A 469 -62.22 -10.32 39.29
C ALA A 469 -62.88 -11.71 39.18
N CYS A 470 -62.12 -12.81 39.33
CA CYS A 470 -62.58 -14.19 39.10
C CYS A 470 -63.22 -14.41 37.72
N GLN A 471 -62.75 -13.68 36.69
CA GLN A 471 -63.25 -13.78 35.32
C GLN A 471 -62.34 -14.71 34.47
N PRO A 472 -62.91 -15.47 33.51
CA PRO A 472 -62.13 -16.32 32.63
C PRO A 472 -61.22 -15.48 31.70
N ILE A 473 -60.01 -15.95 31.44
CA ILE A 473 -59.06 -15.29 30.54
C ILE A 473 -59.49 -15.49 29.07
N PRO A 474 -59.71 -14.40 28.31
CA PRO A 474 -60.01 -14.47 26.88
C PRO A 474 -58.92 -15.19 26.09
N LEU A 475 -59.30 -15.87 25.00
CA LEU A 475 -58.37 -16.65 24.17
C LEU A 475 -57.13 -15.85 23.72
N VAL A 476 -57.31 -14.56 23.41
CA VAL A 476 -56.25 -13.62 22.97
C VAL A 476 -55.18 -13.37 24.03
N ASP A 477 -55.50 -13.53 25.32
CA ASP A 477 -54.58 -13.28 26.44
C ASP A 477 -54.04 -14.59 27.05
N ARG A 478 -54.31 -15.77 26.46
CA ARG A 478 -53.82 -17.06 26.97
C ARG A 478 -52.34 -17.32 26.69
N ASN A 479 -51.80 -16.71 25.63
CA ASN A 479 -50.40 -16.91 25.22
C ASN A 479 -49.55 -15.67 25.56
N PRO A 480 -48.34 -15.84 26.12
CA PRO A 480 -47.44 -14.73 26.37
C PRO A 480 -46.93 -14.11 25.07
N ILE A 481 -46.62 -12.81 25.11
CA ILE A 481 -46.09 -12.08 23.96
C ILE A 481 -44.67 -12.58 23.63
N PRO A 482 -44.38 -13.00 22.38
CA PRO A 482 -43.07 -13.52 22.01
C PRO A 482 -41.95 -12.47 22.13
N ASP A 483 -40.78 -12.85 22.65
CA ASP A 483 -39.58 -11.99 22.59
C ASP A 483 -38.95 -12.10 21.19
N PRO A 484 -38.84 -10.99 20.44
CA PRO A 484 -38.23 -10.95 19.11
C PRO A 484 -36.77 -11.44 19.05
N GLY A 485 -36.09 -11.63 20.20
CA GLY A 485 -34.70 -12.07 20.28
C GLY A 485 -34.46 -13.54 20.63
N GLN A 486 -35.49 -14.37 20.83
CA GLN A 486 -35.35 -15.72 21.42
C GLN A 486 -35.29 -16.90 20.43
N SER A 487 -35.17 -16.67 19.12
CA SER A 487 -34.98 -17.78 18.17
C SER A 487 -33.49 -18.13 18.02
N LYS A 488 -33.14 -19.42 18.23
CA LYS A 488 -31.80 -20.06 18.19
C LYS A 488 -31.05 -20.23 19.51
N ARG A 489 -31.67 -20.95 20.45
CA ARG A 489 -30.99 -21.89 21.36
C ARG A 489 -31.89 -23.13 21.50
N ARG A 490 -31.98 -23.95 20.45
CA ARG A 490 -32.53 -25.32 20.44
C ARG A 490 -32.46 -25.86 19.02
N SER A 491 -31.33 -26.47 18.70
CA SER A 491 -31.09 -27.56 17.73
C SER A 491 -29.58 -27.69 17.57
#